data_AF-A0A942TNA2-F1
#
_entry.id   AF-A0A942TNA2-F1
#
_cell.length_a   1.000
_cell.length_b   1.000
_cell.length_c   1.000
_cell.angle_alpha   90.00
_cell.angle_beta   90.00
_cell.angle_gamma   90.00
#
_symmetry.space_group_name_H-M   'P 1'
#
loop_
_entity.id
_entity.type
_entity.pdbx_description
1 polymer ?
#
loop_
_entity_poly.entity_id
_entity_poly.type
_entity_poly.pdbx_seq_one_letter_code
_entity_poly.pdbx_strand_id
1 'polypeptide(L)'
;MLHKQMQQYIFSALNQGKKLEIYTEEKEYIEKHDLISNDVTLIEKVPTTRFQEAYIERCDKETEETLFKESFAFLEHPMDYLQKHKNEFLYLESNWLEVIGVDGITFEVNDVFGTYDVMVGMKLQKKFEAALKENLRKELHGDEVRFELMFNQNDGVWDLNFPLNYVDGFQVEMSLDEAFRLIYRFLFTLVERIEDRSKDVN
;
A
#
# COMPACT_ATOMS: atom_id res chain seq x y z
N MET A 1 8.76 -6.30 11.21
CA MET A 1 8.56 -4.83 11.16
C MET A 1 7.07 -4.55 11.29
N LEU A 2 6.25 -5.12 10.41
CA LEU A 2 4.79 -5.12 10.47
C LEU A 2 4.28 -5.61 11.83
N HIS A 3 4.81 -6.69 12.38
CA HIS A 3 4.37 -7.19 13.70
C HIS A 3 4.56 -6.14 14.80
N LYS A 4 5.71 -5.46 14.82
CA LYS A 4 6.02 -4.40 15.78
C LYS A 4 5.14 -3.17 15.55
N GLN A 5 4.97 -2.75 14.30
CA GLN A 5 4.12 -1.61 13.95
C GLN A 5 2.65 -1.88 14.30
N MET A 6 2.16 -3.10 14.05
CA MET A 6 0.83 -3.54 14.42
C MET A 6 0.64 -3.51 15.95
N GLN A 7 1.61 -4.01 16.72
CA GLN A 7 1.57 -3.91 18.19
C GLN A 7 1.55 -2.45 18.67
N GLN A 8 2.33 -1.58 18.05
CA GLN A 8 2.35 -0.15 18.37
C GLN A 8 1.02 0.52 18.05
N TYR A 9 0.42 0.18 16.90
CA TYR A 9 -0.90 0.66 16.50
C TYR A 9 -1.99 0.18 17.47
N ILE A 10 -2.01 -1.11 17.82
CA ILE A 10 -2.95 -1.67 18.79
C ILE A 10 -2.84 -0.93 20.13
N PHE A 11 -1.61 -0.73 20.62
CA PHE A 11 -1.37 -0.04 21.89
C PHE A 11 -1.86 1.42 21.86
N SER A 12 -1.64 2.14 20.75
CA SER A 12 -2.08 3.53 20.63
C SER A 12 -3.60 3.65 20.46
N ALA A 13 -4.23 2.72 19.74
CA ALA A 13 -5.66 2.72 19.46
C ALA A 13 -6.52 2.28 20.66
N LEU A 14 -6.01 1.44 21.56
CA LEU A 14 -6.75 0.91 22.71
C LEU A 14 -6.85 1.87 23.93
N ASN A 15 -6.60 3.17 23.76
CA ASN A 15 -6.36 4.15 24.83
C ASN A 15 -7.55 4.55 25.75
N GLN A 16 -8.52 3.65 26.00
CA GLN A 16 -9.45 3.60 27.15
C GLN A 16 -10.58 2.54 26.98
N GLY A 17 -10.47 1.65 25.99
CA GLY A 17 -11.53 0.71 25.63
C GLY A 17 -11.01 -0.67 25.26
N LYS A 18 -11.92 -1.65 25.26
CA LYS A 18 -11.67 -3.04 24.84
C LYS A 18 -12.10 -3.30 23.40
N LYS A 19 -12.25 -2.27 22.58
CA LYS A 19 -12.70 -2.37 21.19
C LYS A 19 -11.64 -1.76 20.29
N LEU A 20 -11.26 -2.50 19.25
CA LEU A 20 -10.33 -2.04 18.23
C LEU A 20 -11.03 -2.10 16.88
N GLU A 21 -11.18 -0.95 16.23
CA GLU A 21 -11.70 -0.87 14.87
C GLU A 21 -10.56 -1.00 13.88
N ILE A 22 -10.65 -1.97 12.97
CA ILE A 22 -9.58 -2.27 12.01
C ILE A 22 -10.15 -2.84 10.72
N TYR A 23 -9.41 -2.84 9.62
CA TYR A 23 -9.88 -3.43 8.36
C TYR A 23 -9.49 -4.90 8.26
N THR A 24 -10.03 -5.57 7.24
CA THR A 24 -9.92 -7.02 7.06
C THR A 24 -8.47 -7.50 7.08
N GLU A 25 -7.55 -6.86 6.35
CA GLU A 25 -6.15 -7.27 6.26
C GLU A 25 -5.45 -7.28 7.63
N GLU A 26 -5.60 -6.21 8.42
CA GLU A 26 -4.97 -6.15 9.73
C GLU A 26 -5.69 -7.03 10.75
N LYS A 27 -7.01 -7.18 10.65
CA LYS A 27 -7.80 -8.07 11.50
C LYS A 27 -7.32 -9.52 11.35
N GLU A 28 -7.22 -9.99 10.11
CA GLU A 28 -6.73 -11.34 9.79
C GLU A 28 -5.30 -11.54 10.30
N TYR A 29 -4.43 -10.53 10.12
CA TYR A 29 -3.07 -10.58 10.64
C TYR A 29 -3.01 -10.65 12.17
N ILE A 30 -3.83 -9.86 12.87
CA ILE A 30 -3.91 -9.85 14.34
C ILE A 30 -4.37 -11.21 14.86
N GLU A 31 -5.40 -11.79 14.24
CA GLU A 31 -5.94 -13.09 14.61
C GLU A 31 -4.93 -14.21 14.31
N LYS A 32 -4.27 -14.19 13.14
CA LYS A 32 -3.26 -15.17 12.75
C LYS A 32 -2.04 -15.21 13.68
N HIS A 33 -1.69 -14.07 14.30
CA HIS A 33 -0.49 -13.94 15.13
C HIS A 33 -0.78 -13.75 16.62
N ASP A 34 -2.02 -13.98 17.08
CA ASP A 34 -2.43 -13.85 18.48
C ASP A 34 -1.98 -12.52 19.12
N LEU A 35 -2.15 -11.41 18.39
CA LEU A 35 -1.58 -10.11 18.76
C LEU A 35 -2.34 -9.33 19.85
N ILE A 36 -3.53 -9.81 20.24
CA ILE A 36 -4.38 -9.17 21.24
C ILE A 36 -4.79 -10.17 22.32
N SER A 37 -5.15 -9.66 23.50
CA SER A 37 -5.73 -10.47 24.57
C SER A 37 -7.21 -10.77 24.31
N ASN A 38 -7.69 -11.89 24.85
CA ASN A 38 -9.08 -12.37 24.69
C ASN A 38 -10.18 -11.38 25.12
N ASP A 39 -9.82 -10.34 25.87
CA ASP A 39 -10.75 -9.32 26.31
C ASP A 39 -10.88 -8.14 25.35
N VAL A 40 -10.11 -8.09 24.27
CA VAL A 40 -10.25 -7.10 23.19
C VAL A 40 -11.19 -7.65 22.10
N THR A 41 -12.18 -6.84 21.72
CA THR A 41 -13.10 -7.12 20.61
C THR A 41 -12.63 -6.39 19.35
N LEU A 42 -12.37 -7.14 18.28
CA LEU A 42 -12.11 -6.58 16.95
C LEU A 42 -13.42 -6.23 16.26
N ILE A 43 -13.51 -5.01 15.74
CA ILE A 43 -14.64 -4.53 14.94
C ILE A 43 -14.11 -4.23 13.54
N GLU A 44 -14.64 -4.94 12.57
CA GLU A 44 -14.24 -4.77 11.18
C GLU A 44 -14.86 -3.49 10.60
N LYS A 45 -14.02 -2.61 10.07
CA LYS A 45 -14.43 -1.37 9.41
C LYS A 45 -14.89 -1.66 7.98
N VAL A 46 -15.75 -0.78 7.45
CA VAL A 46 -16.20 -0.87 6.05
C VAL A 46 -15.03 -0.52 5.12
N PRO A 47 -14.60 -1.38 4.18
CA PRO A 47 -13.37 -1.18 3.41
C PRO A 47 -13.23 0.19 2.74
N THR A 48 -14.32 0.74 2.22
CA THR A 48 -14.35 2.06 1.54
C THR A 48 -14.05 3.24 2.46
N THR A 49 -13.96 3.04 3.78
CA THR A 49 -13.56 4.12 4.70
C THR A 49 -12.05 4.23 4.89
N ARG A 50 -11.24 3.33 4.30
CA ARG A 50 -9.78 3.23 4.54
C ARG A 50 -9.04 4.54 4.34
N PHE A 51 -9.36 5.26 3.26
CA PHE A 51 -8.65 6.48 2.87
C PHE A 51 -9.44 7.77 3.13
N GLN A 52 -10.48 7.73 3.97
CA GLN A 52 -11.29 8.93 4.25
C GLN A 52 -10.48 10.09 4.84
N GLU A 53 -9.49 9.76 5.67
CA GLU A 53 -8.58 10.73 6.31
C GLU A 53 -7.22 10.82 5.61
N ALA A 54 -7.11 10.30 4.38
CA ALA A 54 -5.85 10.32 3.63
C ALA A 54 -5.54 11.75 3.14
N TYR A 55 -4.26 12.05 3.08
CA TYR A 55 -3.77 13.20 2.32
C TYR A 55 -3.69 12.80 0.85
N ILE A 56 -4.29 13.59 -0.04
CA ILE A 56 -4.34 13.27 -1.47
C ILE A 56 -3.98 14.52 -2.27
N GLU A 57 -3.08 14.38 -3.23
CA GLU A 57 -2.72 15.42 -4.18
C GLU A 57 -2.74 14.93 -5.61
N ARG A 58 -3.12 15.83 -6.52
CA ARG A 58 -2.76 15.73 -7.93
C ARG A 58 -1.54 16.59 -8.16
N CYS A 59 -0.57 16.03 -8.86
CA CYS A 59 0.69 16.70 -9.15
C CYS A 59 0.98 16.62 -10.65
N ASP A 60 1.72 17.60 -11.16
CA ASP A 60 2.22 17.57 -12.53
C ASP A 60 3.48 16.69 -12.60
N LYS A 61 3.54 15.80 -13.58
CA LYS A 61 4.66 14.86 -13.73
C LYS A 61 5.96 15.52 -14.16
N GLU A 62 5.91 16.60 -14.93
CA GLU A 62 7.11 17.25 -15.44
C GLU A 62 7.73 18.17 -14.39
N THR A 63 6.90 18.90 -13.64
CA THR A 63 7.37 19.88 -12.66
C THR A 63 7.39 19.37 -11.22
N GLU A 64 6.76 18.22 -10.95
CA GLU A 64 6.50 17.67 -9.61
C GLU A 64 5.71 18.63 -8.69
N GLU A 65 5.11 19.69 -9.24
CA GLU A 65 4.36 20.68 -8.47
C GLU A 65 2.94 20.16 -8.17
N THR A 66 2.47 20.39 -6.94
CA THR A 66 1.09 20.14 -6.55
C THR A 66 0.14 21.01 -7.38
N LEU A 67 -0.71 20.38 -8.19
CA LEU A 67 -1.77 21.03 -8.94
C LEU A 67 -2.98 21.31 -8.04
N PHE A 68 -3.36 20.33 -7.22
CA PHE A 68 -4.48 20.45 -6.31
C PHE A 68 -4.39 19.45 -5.16
N LYS A 69 -4.83 19.87 -3.97
CA LYS A 69 -5.02 18.98 -2.82
C LYS A 69 -6.46 18.48 -2.82
N GLU A 70 -6.65 17.18 -3.02
CA GLU A 70 -7.95 16.55 -3.17
C GLU A 70 -8.52 16.06 -1.84
N SER A 71 -9.83 15.82 -1.84
CA SER A 71 -10.52 15.11 -0.75
C SER A 71 -10.75 13.65 -1.14
N PHE A 72 -11.16 12.81 -0.18
CA PHE A 72 -11.53 11.42 -0.47
C PHE A 72 -12.54 11.26 -1.61
N ALA A 73 -13.48 12.22 -1.78
CA ALA A 73 -14.46 12.18 -2.87
C ALA A 73 -13.81 12.14 -4.27
N PHE A 74 -12.57 12.60 -4.40
CA PHE A 74 -11.83 12.48 -5.66
C PHE A 74 -11.56 11.02 -6.02
N LEU A 75 -11.33 10.14 -5.03
CA LEU A 75 -11.07 8.72 -5.27
C LEU A 75 -12.29 7.95 -5.80
N GLU A 76 -13.48 8.56 -5.78
CA GLU A 76 -14.68 7.98 -6.39
C GLU A 76 -14.67 8.08 -7.93
N HIS A 77 -13.76 8.86 -8.52
CA HIS A 77 -13.60 8.91 -9.96
C HIS A 77 -13.10 7.56 -10.51
N PRO A 78 -13.50 7.20 -11.75
CA PRO A 78 -12.93 6.06 -12.44
C PRO A 78 -11.43 6.24 -12.67
N MET A 79 -10.69 5.14 -12.67
CA MET A 79 -9.25 5.13 -12.99
C MET A 79 -8.93 5.73 -14.37
N ASP A 80 -9.90 5.70 -15.30
CA ASP A 80 -9.78 6.31 -16.63
C ASP A 80 -9.47 7.82 -16.58
N TYR A 81 -9.67 8.47 -15.43
CA TYR A 81 -9.24 9.83 -15.17
C TYR A 81 -7.75 10.02 -15.49
N LEU A 82 -6.88 9.12 -15.02
CA LEU A 82 -5.44 9.24 -15.23
C LEU A 82 -5.03 9.00 -16.69
N GLN A 83 -5.80 8.20 -17.44
CA GLN A 83 -5.59 8.06 -18.89
C GLN A 83 -5.96 9.33 -19.66
N LYS A 84 -6.93 10.10 -19.16
CA LYS A 84 -7.34 11.39 -19.74
C LYS A 84 -6.40 12.53 -19.33
N HIS A 85 -5.71 12.40 -18.20
CA HIS A 85 -4.79 13.40 -17.63
C HIS A 85 -3.40 12.79 -17.43
N LYS A 86 -2.78 12.32 -18.52
CA LYS A 86 -1.50 11.58 -18.46
C LYS A 86 -0.32 12.41 -17.96
N ASN A 87 -0.42 13.73 -17.99
CA ASN A 87 0.57 14.63 -17.42
C ASN A 87 0.46 14.73 -15.88
N GLU A 88 -0.53 14.06 -15.26
CA GLU A 88 -0.76 14.09 -13.83
C GLU A 88 -0.41 12.74 -13.16
N PHE A 89 0.02 12.81 -11.90
CA PHE A 89 0.04 11.68 -10.98
C PHE A 89 -0.74 12.00 -9.70
N LEU A 90 -1.19 10.95 -9.02
CA LEU A 90 -1.78 11.07 -7.68
C LEU A 90 -0.74 10.71 -6.64
N TYR A 91 -0.65 11.51 -5.59
CA TYR A 91 0.09 11.19 -4.39
C TYR A 91 -0.88 10.97 -3.23
N LEU A 92 -0.72 9.88 -2.48
CA LEU A 92 -1.56 9.53 -1.34
C LEU A 92 -0.71 9.16 -0.11
N GLU A 93 -0.95 9.83 1.01
CA GLU A 93 -0.42 9.43 2.32
C GLU A 93 -1.57 9.03 3.25
N SER A 94 -1.33 8.04 4.11
CA SER A 94 -2.30 7.61 5.09
C SER A 94 -1.61 6.92 6.27
N ASN A 95 -2.17 7.10 7.47
CA ASN A 95 -1.73 6.36 8.66
C ASN A 95 -1.76 4.84 8.45
N TRP A 96 -2.61 4.33 7.56
CA TRP A 96 -2.66 2.90 7.24
C TRP A 96 -1.43 2.43 6.47
N LEU A 97 -0.82 3.29 5.65
CA LEU A 97 0.43 2.99 4.95
C LEU A 97 1.60 2.93 5.94
N GLU A 98 1.61 3.81 6.94
CA GLU A 98 2.64 3.79 7.99
C GLU A 98 2.66 2.45 8.76
N VAL A 99 1.49 1.83 8.97
CA VAL A 99 1.35 0.53 9.65
C VAL A 99 2.05 -0.61 8.89
N ILE A 100 2.19 -0.48 7.56
CA ILE A 100 2.94 -1.42 6.72
C ILE A 100 4.32 -0.89 6.32
N GLY A 101 4.74 0.24 6.89
CA GLY A 101 6.01 0.90 6.63
C GLY A 101 6.14 1.45 5.20
N VAL A 102 5.05 1.95 4.63
CA VAL A 102 5.01 2.69 3.38
C VAL A 102 4.74 4.16 3.69
N ASP A 103 5.52 5.07 3.11
CA ASP A 103 5.39 6.52 3.39
C ASP A 103 4.23 7.15 2.61
N GLY A 104 4.09 6.78 1.35
CA GLY A 104 3.05 7.26 0.46
C GLY A 104 2.98 6.39 -0.79
N ILE A 105 1.95 6.61 -1.58
CA ILE A 105 1.74 5.97 -2.88
C ILE A 105 1.68 7.07 -3.93
N THR A 106 2.57 6.98 -4.92
CA THR A 106 2.44 7.70 -6.18
C THR A 106 1.78 6.77 -7.21
N PHE A 107 0.77 7.27 -7.91
CA PHE A 107 -0.02 6.50 -8.87
C PHE A 107 -0.26 7.29 -10.16
N GLU A 108 0.14 6.71 -11.29
CA GLU A 108 0.07 7.38 -12.59
C GLU A 108 -0.15 6.40 -13.75
N VAL A 109 -0.38 6.95 -14.94
CA VAL A 109 -0.32 6.18 -16.18
C VAL A 109 1.04 6.38 -16.83
N ASN A 110 1.80 5.31 -17.04
CA ASN A 110 3.07 5.31 -17.74
C ASN A 110 2.93 5.81 -19.19
N ASP A 111 3.77 6.75 -19.61
CA ASP A 111 3.67 7.36 -20.95
C ASP A 111 4.16 6.43 -22.08
N VAL A 112 5.02 5.47 -21.76
CA VAL A 112 5.61 4.55 -22.74
C VAL A 112 4.72 3.33 -22.97
N PHE A 113 4.23 2.74 -21.88
CA PHE A 113 3.49 1.48 -21.92
C PHE A 113 1.98 1.63 -21.69
N GLY A 114 1.53 2.79 -21.21
CA GLY A 114 0.13 3.04 -20.88
C GLY A 114 -0.39 2.23 -19.68
N THR A 115 0.51 1.59 -18.92
CA THR A 115 0.21 0.87 -17.68
C THR A 115 -0.07 1.86 -16.55
N TYR A 116 -0.86 1.44 -15.58
CA TYR A 116 -1.07 2.16 -14.33
C TYR A 116 0.06 1.77 -13.37
N ASP A 117 1.03 2.65 -13.22
CA ASP A 117 2.24 2.40 -12.44
C ASP A 117 2.08 2.96 -11.03
N VAL A 118 2.51 2.16 -10.07
CA VAL A 118 2.49 2.44 -8.64
C VAL A 118 3.94 2.56 -8.18
N MET A 119 4.26 3.66 -7.50
CA MET A 119 5.60 3.90 -6.94
C MET A 119 5.48 4.14 -5.44
N VAL A 120 6.28 3.42 -4.66
CA VAL A 120 6.26 3.47 -3.19
C VAL A 120 7.66 3.38 -2.60
N GLY A 121 7.86 4.07 -1.47
CA GLY A 121 9.01 3.84 -0.59
C GLY A 121 8.63 2.87 0.54
N MET A 122 9.36 1.77 0.70
CA MET A 122 9.13 0.77 1.74
C MET A 122 10.26 0.73 2.78
N LYS A 123 9.91 0.89 4.07
CA LYS A 123 10.83 0.86 5.22
C LYS A 123 11.20 -0.55 5.64
N LEU A 124 11.90 -1.29 4.76
CA LEU A 124 12.37 -2.65 5.01
C LEU A 124 13.91 -2.73 5.03
N GLN A 125 14.45 -3.60 5.88
CA GLN A 125 15.90 -3.83 5.94
C GLN A 125 16.41 -4.41 4.61
N LYS A 126 17.58 -3.95 4.16
CA LYS A 126 18.22 -4.41 2.90
C LYS A 126 18.35 -5.93 2.77
N LYS A 127 18.50 -6.66 3.89
CA LYS A 127 18.62 -8.13 3.91
C LYS A 127 17.42 -8.85 3.25
N PHE A 128 16.28 -8.19 3.10
CA PHE A 128 15.07 -8.75 2.50
C PHE A 128 15.01 -8.65 0.98
N GLU A 129 16.05 -8.14 0.30
CA GLU A 129 16.10 -7.98 -1.16
C GLU A 129 15.67 -9.23 -1.93
N ALA A 130 16.25 -10.39 -1.60
CA ALA A 130 15.96 -11.63 -2.29
C ALA A 130 14.50 -12.06 -2.13
N ALA A 131 13.96 -11.92 -0.91
CA ALA A 131 12.58 -12.26 -0.61
C ALA A 131 11.59 -11.31 -1.30
N LEU A 132 11.89 -9.99 -1.32
CA LEU A 132 11.09 -9.00 -2.06
C LEU A 132 11.01 -9.37 -3.54
N LYS A 133 12.17 -9.58 -4.19
CA LYS A 133 12.23 -9.95 -5.62
C LYS A 133 11.49 -11.25 -5.92
N GLU A 134 11.62 -12.26 -5.05
CA GLU A 134 10.91 -13.53 -5.24
C GLU A 134 9.40 -13.37 -5.11
N ASN A 135 8.91 -12.62 -4.11
CA ASN A 135 7.48 -12.40 -3.92
C ASN A 135 6.89 -11.55 -5.05
N LEU A 136 7.55 -10.45 -5.43
CA LEU A 136 7.08 -9.60 -6.54
C LEU A 136 6.95 -10.39 -7.85
N ARG A 137 7.91 -11.27 -8.17
CA ARG A 137 7.83 -12.16 -9.34
C ARG A 137 6.72 -13.21 -9.28
N LYS A 138 6.24 -13.54 -8.09
CA LYS A 138 5.16 -14.52 -7.89
C LYS A 138 3.79 -13.87 -7.94
N GLU A 139 3.67 -12.65 -7.40
CA GLU A 139 2.40 -11.94 -7.27
C GLU A 139 2.06 -11.08 -8.48
N LEU A 140 3.05 -10.64 -9.26
CA LEU A 140 2.84 -9.91 -10.49
C LEU A 140 2.83 -10.88 -11.67
N HIS A 141 1.70 -10.98 -12.36
CA HIS A 141 1.49 -11.93 -13.46
C HIS A 141 1.85 -11.36 -14.82
N GLY A 142 2.30 -12.20 -15.74
CA GLY A 142 2.52 -11.83 -17.15
C GLY A 142 3.96 -12.02 -17.62
N ASP A 143 4.11 -12.20 -18.94
CA ASP A 143 5.39 -12.58 -19.55
C ASP A 143 6.41 -11.42 -19.58
N GLU A 144 5.93 -10.17 -19.51
CA GLU A 144 6.74 -8.94 -19.54
C GLU A 144 6.70 -8.15 -18.24
N VAL A 145 6.42 -8.79 -17.09
CA VAL A 145 6.38 -8.09 -15.80
C VAL A 145 7.71 -7.39 -15.52
N ARG A 146 7.68 -6.06 -15.56
CA ARG A 146 8.78 -5.19 -15.16
C ARG A 146 8.34 -4.43 -13.93
N PHE A 147 8.85 -4.87 -12.78
CA PHE A 147 8.92 -4.02 -11.60
C PHE A 147 10.35 -3.54 -11.44
N GLU A 148 10.51 -2.36 -10.86
CA GLU A 148 11.80 -1.83 -10.46
C GLU A 148 11.89 -1.88 -8.94
N LEU A 149 13.03 -2.32 -8.43
CA LEU A 149 13.26 -2.41 -6.99
C LEU A 149 14.70 -1.96 -6.72
N MET A 150 14.84 -0.79 -6.10
CA MET A 150 16.12 -0.19 -5.75
C MET A 150 16.19 0.09 -4.25
N PHE A 151 17.34 -0.19 -3.62
CA PHE A 151 17.53 0.19 -2.22
C PHE A 151 18.25 1.53 -2.15
N ASN A 152 17.57 2.54 -1.62
CA ASN A 152 18.16 3.83 -1.32
C ASN A 152 18.96 3.73 0.00
N GLN A 153 20.28 3.77 -0.10
CA GLN A 153 21.17 3.64 1.07
C GLN A 153 21.15 4.85 2.00
N ASN A 154 20.79 6.02 1.49
CA ASN A 154 20.76 7.25 2.28
C ASN A 154 19.56 7.25 3.22
N ASP A 155 18.40 6.85 2.70
CA ASP A 155 17.13 6.89 3.43
C ASP A 155 16.78 5.55 4.08
N GLY A 156 17.48 4.47 3.69
CA GLY A 156 17.27 3.13 4.23
C GLY A 156 15.94 2.50 3.80
N VAL A 157 15.41 2.92 2.66
CA VAL A 157 14.13 2.48 2.08
C VAL A 157 14.34 1.74 0.76
N TRP A 158 13.36 0.92 0.41
CA TRP A 158 13.24 0.33 -0.92
C TRP A 158 12.30 1.17 -1.77
N ASP A 159 12.81 1.68 -2.88
CA ASP A 159 12.01 2.28 -3.94
C ASP A 159 11.48 1.16 -4.83
N LEU A 160 10.17 0.96 -4.81
CA LEU A 160 9.47 -0.06 -5.56
C LEU A 160 8.52 0.61 -6.55
N ASN A 161 8.74 0.33 -7.84
CA ASN A 161 7.83 0.70 -8.91
C ASN A 161 7.25 -0.57 -9.50
N PHE A 162 5.92 -0.66 -9.61
CA PHE A 162 5.27 -1.80 -10.25
C PHE A 162 3.98 -1.39 -10.98
N PRO A 163 3.72 -2.02 -12.13
CA PRO A 163 2.45 -1.87 -12.85
C PRO A 163 1.30 -2.59 -12.14
N LEU A 164 0.29 -1.83 -11.69
CA LEU A 164 -0.94 -2.35 -11.07
C LEU A 164 -1.71 -3.29 -11.98
N ASN A 165 -1.57 -3.13 -13.31
CA ASN A 165 -2.22 -3.96 -14.32
C ASN A 165 -2.01 -5.47 -14.12
N TYR A 166 -0.91 -5.85 -13.49
CA TYR A 166 -0.49 -7.24 -13.31
C TYR A 166 -0.74 -7.78 -11.90
N VAL A 167 -1.40 -7.00 -11.05
CA VAL A 167 -1.84 -7.43 -9.72
C VAL A 167 -3.19 -8.13 -9.83
N ASP A 168 -3.32 -9.26 -9.14
CA ASP A 168 -4.58 -10.01 -9.08
C ASP A 168 -5.74 -9.16 -8.58
N GLY A 169 -6.83 -9.15 -9.35
CA GLY A 169 -8.02 -8.35 -9.08
C GLY A 169 -8.02 -6.98 -9.74
N PHE A 170 -7.00 -6.63 -10.52
CA PHE A 170 -7.03 -5.43 -11.36
C PHE A 170 -8.14 -5.51 -12.43
N GLN A 171 -8.88 -4.42 -12.59
CA GLN A 171 -9.93 -4.17 -13.59
C GLN A 171 -9.83 -2.71 -13.99
N VAL A 172 -9.87 -2.40 -15.29
CA VAL A 172 -9.65 -1.02 -15.77
C VAL A 172 -10.81 -0.08 -15.45
N GLU A 173 -12.00 -0.64 -15.21
CA GLU A 173 -13.23 0.09 -14.90
C GLU A 173 -13.36 0.49 -13.43
N MET A 174 -12.41 0.10 -12.58
CA MET A 174 -12.47 0.38 -11.14
C MET A 174 -12.34 1.87 -10.83
N SER A 175 -12.85 2.28 -9.67
CA SER A 175 -12.57 3.60 -9.13
C SER A 175 -11.13 3.72 -8.62
N LEU A 176 -10.65 4.95 -8.44
CA LEU A 176 -9.36 5.19 -7.81
C LEU A 176 -9.32 4.64 -6.36
N ASP A 177 -10.42 4.71 -5.61
CA ASP A 177 -10.53 4.10 -4.26
C ASP A 177 -10.32 2.59 -4.32
N GLU A 178 -10.98 1.91 -5.26
CA GLU A 178 -10.80 0.48 -5.48
C GLU A 178 -9.34 0.14 -5.82
N ALA A 179 -8.69 0.97 -6.64
CA ALA A 179 -7.28 0.84 -7.01
C ALA A 179 -6.36 0.99 -5.80
N PHE A 180 -6.53 2.05 -5.00
CA PHE A 180 -5.72 2.27 -3.79
C PHE A 180 -5.93 1.17 -2.75
N ARG A 181 -7.15 0.63 -2.62
CA ARG A 181 -7.40 -0.52 -1.73
C ARG A 181 -6.73 -1.79 -2.26
N LEU A 182 -6.73 -2.00 -3.57
CA LEU A 182 -6.01 -3.11 -4.20
C LEU A 182 -4.50 -3.00 -3.97
N ILE A 183 -3.93 -1.81 -4.19
CA ILE A 183 -2.52 -1.49 -3.93
C ILE A 183 -2.17 -1.77 -2.46
N TYR A 184 -3.00 -1.28 -1.53
CA TYR A 184 -2.79 -1.48 -0.10
C TYR A 184 -2.71 -2.97 0.24
N ARG A 185 -3.70 -3.75 -0.20
CA ARG A 185 -3.76 -5.18 0.06
C ARG A 185 -2.54 -5.91 -0.50
N PHE A 186 -2.14 -5.57 -1.72
CA PHE A 186 -0.93 -6.12 -2.34
C PHE A 186 0.33 -5.83 -1.51
N LEU A 187 0.53 -4.58 -1.09
CA LEU A 187 1.67 -4.17 -0.27
C LEU A 187 1.64 -4.82 1.11
N PHE A 188 0.47 -4.91 1.74
CA PHE A 188 0.27 -5.57 3.02
C PHE A 188 0.72 -7.04 2.94
N THR A 189 0.20 -7.78 1.97
CA THR A 189 0.56 -9.19 1.75
C THR A 189 2.05 -9.36 1.45
N LEU A 190 2.66 -8.45 0.67
CA LEU A 190 4.09 -8.48 0.40
C LEU A 190 4.91 -8.35 1.69
N VAL A 191 4.59 -7.36 2.53
CA VAL A 191 5.29 -7.11 3.80
C VAL A 191 5.09 -8.26 4.79
N GLU A 192 3.86 -8.77 4.90
CA GLU A 192 3.52 -9.93 5.76
C GLU A 192 4.40 -11.14 5.41
N ARG A 193 4.47 -11.52 4.13
CA ARG A 193 5.22 -12.71 3.69
C ARG A 193 6.72 -12.59 3.94
N ILE A 194 7.27 -11.38 3.81
CA ILE A 194 8.69 -11.13 4.10
C ILE A 194 8.95 -11.33 5.59
N GLU A 195 8.04 -10.89 6.44
CA GLU A 195 8.16 -11.04 7.88
C GLU A 195 8.03 -12.49 8.34
N ASP A 196 7.04 -13.24 7.82
CA ASP A 196 6.84 -14.64 8.17
C ASP A 196 8.07 -15.49 7.80
N ARG A 197 8.63 -15.30 6.60
CA ARG A 197 9.88 -15.96 6.20
C ARG A 197 11.06 -15.60 7.09
N SER A 198 11.11 -14.39 7.64
CA SER A 198 12.17 -13.99 8.56
C SER A 198 12.06 -14.68 9.93
N LYS A 199 10.87 -15.15 10.31
CA LYS A 199 10.66 -15.91 11.55
C LYS A 199 11.02 -17.38 11.37
N ASP A 200 10.81 -17.96 10.19
CA ASP A 200 11.15 -19.36 9.89
C ASP A 200 12.66 -19.65 9.78
N VAL A 201 13.49 -18.60 9.60
CA VAL A 201 14.95 -18.71 9.44
C VAL A 201 15.71 -18.50 10.76
N ASN A 202 15.03 -18.15 11.85
CA ASN A 202 15.63 -18.00 13.19
C ASN A 202 15.11 -19.07 14.16
#